data_AF-A0A4P8QTJ0-F1
#
_entry.id   AF-A0A4P8QTJ0-F1
#
_cell.length_a   1.000
_cell.length_b   1.000
_cell.length_c   1.000
_cell.angle_alpha   90.00
_cell.angle_beta   90.00
_cell.angle_gamma   90.00
#
_symmetry.space_group_name_H-M   'P 1'
#
loop_
_entity.id
_entity.type
_entity.pdbx_description
1 polymer ?
#
loop_
_entity_poly.entity_id
_entity_poly.type
_entity_poly.pdbx_seq_one_letter_code
_entity_poly.pdbx_strand_id
1 'polypeptide(L)'
;MGKLLATEFNGRLFSIYREKPLSGELARSETVRQVTPRTMNPELAYFRTIFNELLRLDEWNAPHPLAKIRLFKTEKREMAFISLNEIEK
;
A
#
# COMPACT_ATOMS: atom_id res chain seq x y z
N MET A 1 10.00 6.10 12.43
CA MET A 1 9.77 6.99 11.27
C MET A 1 10.28 8.37 11.65
N GLY A 2 11.22 8.93 10.87
CA GLY A 2 11.80 10.24 11.16
C GLY A 2 10.74 11.35 11.11
N LYS A 3 10.94 12.41 11.90
CA LYS A 3 10.13 13.63 11.88
C LYS A 3 10.30 14.32 10.53
N LEU A 4 9.53 13.91 9.53
CA LEU A 4 9.39 14.63 8.27
C LEU A 4 8.12 15.46 8.35
N LEU A 5 8.18 16.68 7.83
CA LEU A 5 6.98 17.50 7.68
C LEU A 5 6.08 16.86 6.62
N ALA A 6 4.77 16.96 6.78
CA ALA A 6 3.82 16.43 5.80
C ALA A 6 4.11 16.96 4.39
N THR A 7 4.53 18.24 4.29
CA THR A 7 4.92 18.92 3.05
C THR A 7 6.12 18.30 2.33
N GLU A 8 7.01 17.62 3.05
CA GLU A 8 8.18 16.97 2.46
C GLU A 8 7.82 15.61 1.84
N PHE A 9 6.63 15.08 2.17
CA PHE A 9 6.16 13.80 1.66
C PHE A 9 5.93 13.85 0.16
N ASN A 10 6.70 13.04 -0.58
CA ASN A 10 6.63 12.96 -2.03
C ASN A 10 6.68 11.51 -2.50
N GLY A 11 6.42 11.30 -3.80
CA GLY A 11 6.38 9.95 -4.35
C GLY A 11 7.70 9.17 -4.30
N ARG A 12 8.85 9.86 -4.19
CA ARG A 12 10.15 9.22 -3.99
C ARG A 12 10.26 8.61 -2.59
N LEU A 13 9.85 9.36 -1.56
CA LEU A 13 9.80 8.87 -0.19
C LEU A 13 8.86 7.67 -0.04
N PHE A 14 7.68 7.73 -0.68
CA PHE A 14 6.78 6.58 -0.69
C PHE A 14 7.37 5.36 -1.42
N SER A 15 8.15 5.59 -2.49
CA SER A 15 8.82 4.52 -3.22
C SER A 15 9.89 3.83 -2.39
N ILE A 16 10.70 4.61 -1.65
CA ILE A 16 11.71 4.08 -0.71
C ILE A 16 11.01 3.35 0.44
N TYR A 17 9.90 3.89 0.95
CA TYR A 17 9.14 3.27 2.02
C TYR A 17 8.62 1.89 1.60
N ARG A 18 7.92 1.80 0.45
CA ARG A 18 7.30 0.56 0.00
C ARG A 18 8.30 -0.52 -0.41
N GLU A 19 9.53 -0.14 -0.73
CA GLU A 19 10.62 -1.09 -1.04
C GLU A 19 11.05 -1.88 0.20
N LYS A 20 11.06 -1.29 1.40
CA LYS A 20 11.54 -1.98 2.61
C LYS A 20 10.69 -3.18 3.05
N PRO A 21 9.34 -3.11 3.04
CA PRO A 21 8.51 -4.30 3.28
C PRO A 21 8.63 -5.36 2.18
N LEU A 22 8.92 -4.94 0.94
CA LEU A 22 9.12 -5.85 -0.19
C LEU A 22 10.47 -6.57 -0.12
N SER A 23 11.55 -5.87 0.28
CA SER A 23 12.88 -6.44 0.49
C SER A 23 12.96 -7.26 1.78
N GLY A 24 12.02 -7.05 2.70
CA GLY A 24 11.96 -7.70 4.00
C GLY A 24 12.85 -7.07 5.06
N GLU A 25 13.43 -5.90 4.77
CA GLU A 25 14.10 -5.05 5.75
C GLU A 25 13.13 -4.51 6.81
N LEU A 26 11.86 -4.32 6.42
CA LEU A 26 10.79 -3.92 7.33
C LEU A 26 9.78 -5.06 7.47
N ALA A 27 10.10 -6.01 8.36
CA ALA A 27 9.20 -7.09 8.72
C ALA A 27 8.01 -6.56 9.54
N ARG A 28 6.79 -7.02 9.20
CA ARG A 28 5.59 -6.71 10.01
C ARG A 28 5.55 -7.52 11.31
N SER A 29 6.15 -8.70 11.31
CA SER A 29 6.21 -9.65 12.43
C SER A 29 7.36 -10.64 12.17
N GLU A 30 7.83 -11.33 13.21
CA GLU A 30 8.85 -12.39 13.12
C GLU A 30 8.48 -13.47 12.08
N THR A 31 7.19 -13.75 11.91
CA THR A 31 6.65 -14.74 10.96
C THR A 31 6.50 -14.18 9.54
N VAL A 32 6.26 -12.87 9.39
CA VAL A 32 6.02 -12.24 8.08
C VAL A 32 7.13 -11.25 7.79
N ARG A 33 8.22 -11.81 7.26
CA ARG A 33 9.44 -11.05 6.94
C ARG A 33 9.30 -10.26 5.65
N GLN A 34 8.61 -10.79 4.65
CA GLN A 34 8.41 -10.13 3.35
C GLN A 34 6.92 -9.95 3.05
N VAL A 35 6.57 -8.74 2.64
CA VAL A 35 5.20 -8.38 2.25
C VAL A 35 5.05 -8.56 0.74
N THR A 36 3.92 -9.08 0.28
CA THR A 36 3.67 -9.23 -1.16
C THR A 36 3.24 -7.90 -1.80
N PRO A 37 3.51 -7.68 -3.11
CA PRO A 37 3.05 -6.49 -3.82
C PRO A 37 1.53 -6.27 -3.74
N ARG A 38 0.75 -7.35 -3.63
CA ARG A 38 -0.70 -7.32 -3.42
C ARG A 38 -1.08 -6.59 -2.15
N THR A 39 -0.33 -6.78 -1.07
CA THR A 39 -0.58 -6.14 0.23
C THR A 39 -0.16 -4.67 0.23
N MET A 40 0.80 -4.28 -0.60
CA MET A 40 1.29 -2.90 -0.71
C MET A 40 0.35 -1.97 -1.51
N ASN A 41 -0.43 -2.54 -2.44
CA ASN A 41 -1.40 -1.80 -3.24
C ASN A 41 -2.49 -1.10 -2.39
N PRO A 42 -3.11 -1.76 -1.39
CA PRO A 42 -3.99 -1.11 -0.42
C PRO A 42 -3.33 0.02 0.36
N GLU A 43 -2.05 -0.10 0.75
CA GLU A 43 -1.37 0.98 1.46
C GLU A 43 -1.28 2.25 0.60
N LEU A 44 -0.93 2.12 -0.69
CA LEU A 44 -0.97 3.24 -1.64
C LEU A 44 -2.38 3.84 -1.74
N ALA A 45 -3.42 3.02 -1.73
CA ALA A 45 -4.81 3.49 -1.78
C ALA A 45 -5.17 4.29 -0.51
N TYR A 46 -4.79 3.83 0.68
CA TYR A 46 -5.04 4.54 1.93
C TYR A 46 -4.36 5.91 1.96
N PHE A 47 -3.09 6.00 1.56
CA PHE A 47 -2.42 7.30 1.49
C PHE A 47 -3.09 8.22 0.49
N ARG A 48 -3.54 7.72 -0.66
CA ARG A 48 -4.31 8.51 -1.62
C ARG A 48 -5.61 9.04 -1.01
N THR A 49 -6.34 8.20 -0.29
CA THR A 49 -7.56 8.62 0.41
C THR A 49 -7.27 9.73 1.41
N ILE A 50 -6.20 9.60 2.21
CA ILE A 50 -5.81 10.64 3.18
C ILE A 50 -5.55 11.98 2.48
N PHE A 51 -4.74 12.00 1.42
CA PHE A 51 -4.45 13.25 0.69
C PHE A 51 -5.69 13.80 -0.03
N ASN A 52 -6.56 12.94 -0.54
CA ASN A 52 -7.85 13.37 -1.10
C ASN A 52 -8.75 14.01 -0.04
N GLU A 53 -8.82 13.45 1.16
CA GLU A 53 -9.60 14.03 2.27
C GLU A 53 -9.01 15.36 2.74
N LEU A 54 -7.68 15.48 2.83
CA LEU A 54 -7.03 16.74 3.18
C LEU A 54 -7.26 17.83 2.12
N LEU A 55 -7.24 17.45 0.84
CA LEU A 55 -7.62 18.35 -0.26
C LEU A 55 -9.09 18.76 -0.17
N ARG A 56 -9.99 17.84 0.21
CA ARG A 56 -11.42 18.12 0.38
C ARG A 56 -11.71 19.09 1.52
N LEU A 57 -10.89 19.09 2.56
CA LEU A 57 -11.00 19.97 3.72
C LEU A 57 -10.25 21.31 3.54
N ASP A 58 -9.63 21.54 2.38
CA ASP A 58 -8.75 22.69 2.12
C ASP A 58 -7.54 22.81 3.09
N GLU A 59 -7.22 21.72 3.80
CA GLU A 59 -6.08 21.63 4.72
C GLU A 59 -4.76 21.31 3.98
N TRP A 60 -4.84 21.03 2.68
CA TRP A 60 -3.69 20.70 1.84
C TRP A 60 -3.66 21.54 0.56
N ASN A 61 -2.65 22.40 0.45
CA ASN A 61 -2.54 23.39 -0.63
C ASN A 61 -1.64 22.94 -1.81
N ALA A 62 -0.98 21.80 -1.69
CA ALA A 62 -0.05 21.30 -2.69
C ALA A 62 -0.73 20.26 -3.62
N PRO A 63 -0.21 20.02 -4.83
CA PRO A 63 -0.73 18.94 -5.67
C PRO A 63 -0.57 17.57 -4.98
N HIS A 64 -1.48 16.65 -5.26
CA HIS A 64 -1.49 15.33 -4.63
C HIS A 64 -0.16 14.57 -4.86
N PRO A 65 0.62 14.25 -3.81
CA PRO A 65 1.99 13.75 -3.95
C PRO A 65 2.09 12.33 -4.55
N LEU A 66 1.07 11.49 -4.38
CA LEU A 66 1.03 10.11 -4.89
C LEU A 66 0.17 9.91 -6.16
N ALA A 67 -0.23 10.99 -6.84
CA ALA A 67 -1.12 10.90 -8.00
C ALA A 67 -0.50 10.07 -9.14
N LYS A 68 0.81 10.22 -9.38
CA LYS A 68 1.53 9.55 -10.48
C LYS A 68 2.07 8.16 -10.14
N ILE A 69 1.94 7.71 -8.89
CA ILE A 69 2.51 6.42 -8.48
C ILE A 69 1.67 5.26 -9.02
N ARG A 70 2.32 4.31 -9.67
CA ARG A 70 1.64 3.12 -10.16
C ARG A 70 1.52 2.06 -9.06
N LEU A 71 0.35 1.41 -9.05
CA LEU A 71 0.14 0.15 -8.35
C LEU A 71 1.04 -0.94 -8.95
N PHE A 72 1.44 -1.90 -8.12
CA PHE A 72 2.11 -3.09 -8.62
C PHE A 72 1.13 -3.93 -9.43
N LYS A 73 1.59 -4.42 -10.59
CA LYS A 73 0.84 -5.43 -11.35
C LYS A 73 0.90 -6.74 -10.56
N THR A 74 -0.27 -7.23 -10.16
CA THR A 74 -0.41 -8.49 -9.43
C THR A 74 -1.40 -9.37 -10.19
N GLU A 75 -1.02 -10.62 -10.44
CA GLU A 75 -1.96 -11.60 -10.96
C GLU A 75 -3.07 -11.85 -9.96
N LYS A 76 -4.32 -11.86 -10.44
CA LYS A 76 -5.46 -12.24 -9.61
C LYS A 76 -5.47 -13.76 -9.54
N ARG A 77 -5.27 -14.32 -8.36
CA ARG A 77 -5.55 -15.74 -8.12
C ARG A 77 -7.04 -15.96 -8.31
N GLU A 78 -7.41 -16.94 -9.12
CA GLU A 78 -8.80 -17.36 -9.27
C GLU A 78 -9.35 -17.78 -7.91
N MET A 79 -10.56 -17.32 -7.62
CA MET A 79 -11.26 -17.71 -6.40
C MET A 79 -11.81 -19.11 -6.63
N ALA A 80 -11.37 -20.08 -5.83
CA ALA A 80 -12.02 -21.38 -5.77
C ALA A 80 -13.21 -21.28 -4.80
N PHE A 81 -14.29 -21.97 -5.13
CA PHE A 81 -15.39 -22.23 -4.21
C PHE A 81 -15.32 -23.69 -3.79
N ILE A 82 -15.77 -23.99 -2.58
CA ILE A 82 -15.87 -25.37 -2.09
C ILE A 82 -17.12 -25.99 -2.74
N SER A 83 -16.94 -27.09 -3.46
CA SER A 83 -18.05 -27.87 -4.01
C SER A 83 -18.67 -28.77 -2.93
N LEU A 84 -19.96 -29.12 -3.05
CA LEU A 84 -20.63 -29.99 -2.07
C LEU A 84 -19.89 -31.33 -1.90
N ASN A 85 -19.30 -31.88 -2.97
CA ASN A 85 -18.52 -33.11 -2.94
C ASN A 85 -17.21 -33.00 -2.14
N GLU A 86 -16.66 -31.79 -1.98
CA GLU A 86 -15.47 -31.55 -1.14
C GLU A 86 -15.83 -31.35 0.34
N ILE A 87 -17.10 -31.09 0.65
CA ILE A 87 -17.59 -30.93 2.03
C ILE A 87 -17.81 -32.29 2.70
N GLU A 88 -18.20 -33.31 1.94
CA GLU A 88 -18.54 -34.64 2.46
C GLU A 88 -17.33 -35.55 2.74
N LYS A 89 -16.10 -35.05 2.61
CA LYS A 89 -14.85 -35.79 2.80
C LYS A 89 -14.14 -35.39 4.08
#